data_AF-A0A4U0ZCT2-F1
#
_entry.id   AF-A0A4U0ZCT2-F1
#
_cell.length_a   1.000
_cell.length_b   1.000
_cell.length_c   1.000
_cell.angle_alpha   90.00
_cell.angle_beta   90.00
_cell.angle_gamma   90.00
#
_symmetry.space_group_name_H-M   'P 1'
#
loop_
_entity.id
_entity.type
_entity.pdbx_description
1 polymer ?
#
loop_
_entity_poly.entity_id
_entity_poly.type
_entity_poly.pdbx_seq_one_letter_code
_entity_poly.pdbx_strand_id
1 'polypeptide(L)'
;MSQRNEPKKDLLHFSKQYDESHASKAYSARGEFISKFPIASLNRMKLDSYVAGKGTYSFCNAVESRTDGWARIKGATSFKFGVYYGVTKSDNTKKYRFARKFGSEYKQAFHNVRKSLLKLLDDAKSKSFQQIDENPISQMFKAKIISLYYPELYINICSEEHLRELAHLKGFPDGLCTSHYQNLLIEDRNENTESSSWSNPKYMKYLYKKYIRKTLYSDEKMAFRKPNKKSEKEVDFAEIQKVRDELGKRSEDYVLEWERNRLIGIDCSDLANRIINRTKNPKYGYDFLSYESDGKDRLIEVKSIAKLKANGEETFRFFLSENEKSISEQFLDSYYFYMVKFDNKLNPIDLYIKKASKLYENAEIEPCAYKVRFSIE
;
A
#
# COMPACT_ATOMS: atom_id res chain seq x y z
N MET A 1 35.93 1.36 12.31
CA MET A 1 34.85 0.86 13.19
C MET A 1 34.02 2.01 13.79
N SER A 2 33.46 2.91 12.98
CA SER A 2 32.51 3.91 13.50
C SER A 2 31.66 4.42 12.34
N GLN A 3 30.44 3.90 12.20
CA GLN A 3 29.30 4.45 11.43
C GLN A 3 28.07 3.51 11.35
N ARG A 4 28.05 2.34 12.02
CA ARG A 4 26.90 1.41 11.90
C ARG A 4 25.62 1.84 12.63
N ASN A 5 25.67 2.83 13.51
CA ASN A 5 24.49 3.23 14.25
C ASN A 5 23.87 4.49 13.64
N GLU A 6 22.68 4.30 13.07
CA GLU A 6 21.80 5.40 12.72
C GLU A 6 21.57 6.30 13.94
N PRO A 7 21.70 7.64 13.80
CA PRO A 7 21.36 8.55 14.88
C PRO A 7 19.93 8.31 15.35
N LYS A 8 19.77 7.83 16.58
CA LYS A 8 18.47 7.55 17.21
C LYS A 8 17.49 8.73 17.07
N LYS A 9 18.00 9.96 17.12
CA LYS A 9 17.23 11.19 16.90
C LYS A 9 16.52 11.23 15.55
N ASP A 10 17.20 10.83 14.47
CA ASP A 10 16.65 10.84 13.11
C ASP A 10 15.50 9.85 12.96
N LEU A 11 15.68 8.64 13.51
CA LEU A 11 14.67 7.57 13.47
C LEU A 11 13.42 7.97 14.27
N LEU A 12 13.61 8.52 15.48
CA LEU A 12 12.51 9.01 16.31
C LEU A 12 11.78 10.20 15.67
N HIS A 13 12.52 11.13 15.06
CA HIS A 13 11.94 12.25 14.34
C HIS A 13 11.05 11.77 13.17
N PHE A 14 11.58 10.88 12.34
CA PHE A 14 10.82 10.33 11.23
C PHE A 14 9.59 9.55 11.68
N SER A 15 9.71 8.72 12.73
CA SER A 15 8.59 7.91 13.23
C SER A 15 7.41 8.76 13.67
N LYS A 16 7.66 9.90 14.33
CA LYS A 16 6.61 10.83 14.77
C LYS A 16 5.82 11.44 13.61
N GLN A 17 6.47 11.63 12.46
CA GLN A 17 5.87 12.27 11.28
C GLN A 17 5.34 11.26 10.26
N TYR A 18 5.63 9.97 10.43
CA TYR A 18 5.27 8.97 9.44
C TYR A 18 3.77 8.68 9.45
N ASP A 19 3.12 8.89 8.30
CA ASP A 19 1.74 8.49 8.09
C ASP A 19 1.65 6.98 7.82
N GLU A 20 1.24 6.22 8.84
CA GLU A 20 1.09 4.75 8.80
C GLU A 20 0.09 4.27 7.73
N SER A 21 -0.76 5.15 7.20
CA SER A 21 -1.62 4.81 6.06
C SER A 21 -0.83 4.45 4.80
N HIS A 22 0.39 4.98 4.62
CA HIS A 22 1.26 4.61 3.51
C HIS A 22 1.67 3.14 3.56
N ALA A 23 2.13 2.68 4.72
CA ALA A 23 2.47 1.28 4.93
C ALA A 23 1.23 0.39 4.74
N SER A 24 0.10 0.79 5.30
CA SER A 24 -1.15 0.04 5.20
C SER A 24 -1.64 -0.12 3.75
N LYS A 25 -1.56 0.94 2.92
CA LYS A 25 -1.84 0.89 1.47
C LYS A 25 -0.87 -0.02 0.72
N ALA A 26 0.43 0.08 1.02
CA ALA A 26 1.45 -0.77 0.40
C ALA A 26 1.21 -2.26 0.70
N TYR A 27 0.87 -2.59 1.95
CA TYR A 27 0.58 -3.95 2.36
C TYR A 27 -0.72 -4.48 1.75
N SER A 28 -1.80 -3.70 1.73
CA SER A 28 -3.03 -4.14 1.06
C SER A 28 -2.79 -4.46 -0.42
N ALA A 29 -2.06 -3.61 -1.14
CA ALA A 29 -1.68 -3.88 -2.53
C ALA A 29 -0.79 -5.12 -2.68
N ARG A 30 0.13 -5.38 -1.74
CA ARG A 30 0.94 -6.62 -1.73
C ARG A 30 0.05 -7.84 -1.52
N GLY A 31 -0.87 -7.80 -0.55
CA GLY A 31 -1.75 -8.92 -0.23
C GLY A 31 -2.66 -9.31 -1.39
N GLU A 32 -3.24 -8.31 -2.07
CA GLU A 32 -4.01 -8.54 -3.30
C GLU A 32 -3.13 -9.20 -4.39
N PHE A 33 -1.89 -8.73 -4.55
CA PHE A 33 -0.94 -9.28 -5.52
C PHE A 33 -0.61 -10.76 -5.23
N ILE A 34 -0.21 -11.10 -3.99
CA ILE A 34 0.18 -12.48 -3.66
C ILE A 34 -1.00 -13.44 -3.64
N SER A 35 -2.21 -12.96 -3.32
CA SER A 35 -3.45 -13.73 -3.41
C SER A 35 -3.79 -14.07 -4.87
N LYS A 36 -3.59 -13.12 -5.78
CA LYS A 36 -3.87 -13.30 -7.21
C LYS A 36 -2.78 -14.10 -7.94
N PHE A 37 -1.52 -13.95 -7.53
CA PHE A 37 -0.36 -14.59 -8.14
C PHE A 37 0.46 -15.36 -7.11
N PRO A 38 -0.11 -16.40 -6.45
CA PRO A 38 0.67 -17.21 -5.53
C PRO A 38 1.78 -17.95 -6.28
N ILE A 39 2.96 -18.11 -5.66
CA ILE A 39 4.14 -18.72 -6.27
C ILE A 39 3.80 -20.08 -6.92
N ALA A 40 3.01 -20.91 -6.23
CA ALA A 40 2.59 -22.24 -6.69
C ALA A 40 1.72 -22.25 -7.97
N SER A 41 1.19 -21.10 -8.39
CA SER A 41 0.39 -20.95 -9.61
C SER A 41 1.20 -20.42 -10.80
N LEU A 42 2.38 -19.83 -10.55
CA LEU A 42 3.14 -19.11 -11.58
C LEU A 42 3.62 -20.04 -12.71
N ASN A 43 3.86 -21.31 -12.42
CA ASN A 43 4.23 -22.31 -13.44
C ASN A 43 3.12 -22.57 -14.47
N ARG A 44 1.85 -22.38 -14.09
CA ARG A 44 0.66 -22.54 -14.94
C ARG A 44 0.16 -21.21 -15.52
N MET A 45 0.83 -20.08 -15.21
CA MET A 45 0.42 -18.77 -15.70
C MET A 45 0.44 -18.72 -17.24
N LYS A 46 -0.67 -18.23 -17.81
CA LYS A 46 -0.85 -18.03 -19.26
C LYS A 46 -0.31 -16.66 -19.69
N LEU A 47 0.01 -16.53 -20.98
CA LEU A 47 0.58 -15.31 -21.56
C LEU A 47 -0.27 -14.06 -21.28
N ASP A 48 -1.58 -14.12 -21.46
CA ASP A 48 -2.48 -12.97 -21.25
C ASP A 48 -2.64 -12.60 -19.77
N SER A 49 -2.46 -13.57 -18.87
CA SER A 49 -2.40 -13.32 -17.43
C SER A 49 -1.06 -12.70 -17.01
N TYR A 50 -0.05 -12.72 -17.87
CA TYR A 50 1.28 -12.16 -17.61
C TYR A 50 1.43 -10.73 -18.14
N VAL A 51 1.16 -10.50 -19.43
CA VAL A 51 1.61 -9.30 -20.16
C VAL A 51 0.91 -8.00 -19.76
N ALA A 52 1.66 -6.90 -19.80
CA ALA A 52 1.08 -5.55 -19.75
C ALA A 52 0.40 -5.15 -21.09
N GLY A 53 -0.47 -4.13 -21.06
CA GLY A 53 -1.04 -3.47 -22.24
C GLY A 53 -2.35 -4.04 -22.82
N LYS A 54 -2.90 -5.10 -22.21
CA LYS A 54 -4.24 -5.65 -22.52
C LYS A 54 -5.38 -5.00 -21.73
N GLY A 55 -5.08 -4.13 -20.76
CA GLY A 55 -6.08 -3.52 -19.88
C GLY A 55 -6.60 -4.45 -18.77
N THR A 56 -6.01 -5.64 -18.63
CA THR A 56 -6.38 -6.64 -17.62
C THR A 56 -5.52 -6.51 -16.36
N TYR A 57 -5.97 -7.08 -15.25
CA TYR A 57 -5.14 -7.26 -14.05
C TYR A 57 -4.17 -8.45 -14.25
N SER A 58 -3.15 -8.24 -15.08
CA SER A 58 -2.08 -9.20 -15.36
C SER A 58 -0.90 -9.03 -14.39
N PHE A 59 0.01 -10.02 -14.36
CA PHE A 59 1.19 -10.02 -13.49
C PHE A 59 2.06 -8.77 -13.69
N CYS A 60 2.39 -8.40 -14.93
CA CYS A 60 3.19 -7.20 -15.20
C CYS A 60 2.47 -5.91 -14.77
N ASN A 61 1.16 -5.80 -15.04
CA ASN A 61 0.38 -4.65 -14.59
C ASN A 61 0.29 -4.58 -13.05
N ALA A 62 0.20 -5.74 -12.40
CA ALA A 62 0.18 -5.86 -10.95
C ALA A 62 1.47 -5.35 -10.32
N VAL A 63 2.60 -5.87 -10.81
CA VAL A 63 3.93 -5.49 -10.36
C VAL A 63 4.27 -4.06 -10.76
N GLU A 64 3.79 -3.50 -11.87
CA GLU A 64 4.12 -2.11 -12.22
C GLU A 64 3.24 -1.07 -11.50
N SER A 65 1.92 -1.27 -11.57
CA SER A 65 0.96 -0.19 -11.28
C SER A 65 0.11 -0.45 -10.04
N ARG A 66 -0.32 -1.69 -9.80
CA ARG A 66 -1.17 -2.02 -8.64
C ARG A 66 -0.39 -1.99 -7.32
N THR A 67 0.89 -2.34 -7.38
CA THR A 67 1.81 -2.28 -6.25
C THR A 67 2.69 -1.01 -6.28
N ASP A 68 2.25 0.10 -6.89
CA ASP A 68 3.03 1.37 -6.94
C ASP A 68 3.28 1.92 -5.52
N GLY A 69 2.33 1.71 -4.60
CA GLY A 69 2.49 2.05 -3.18
C GLY A 69 3.56 1.23 -2.46
N TRP A 70 3.88 0.03 -2.96
CA TRP A 70 4.98 -0.81 -2.46
C TRP A 70 6.33 -0.32 -2.97
N ALA A 71 6.49 -0.19 -4.28
CA ALA A 71 7.70 0.36 -4.90
C ALA A 71 7.41 0.87 -6.31
N ARG A 72 7.83 2.07 -6.69
CA ARG A 72 7.58 2.59 -8.05
C ARG A 72 8.64 2.09 -9.04
N ILE A 73 8.21 1.49 -10.15
CA ILE A 73 9.08 1.03 -11.26
C ILE A 73 8.67 1.54 -12.66
N LYS A 74 8.05 2.73 -12.68
CA LYS A 74 7.63 3.43 -13.91
C LYS A 74 8.81 4.16 -14.56
N GLY A 75 8.69 4.53 -15.84
CA GLY A 75 9.70 5.29 -16.58
C GLY A 75 10.60 4.45 -17.50
N ALA A 76 10.74 3.15 -17.25
CA ALA A 76 11.41 2.21 -18.15
C ALA A 76 10.45 1.61 -19.19
N THR A 77 10.96 1.29 -20.38
CA THR A 77 10.19 0.70 -21.48
C THR A 77 9.57 -0.65 -21.10
N SER A 78 8.46 -1.03 -21.73
CA SER A 78 7.79 -2.32 -21.48
C SER A 78 8.65 -3.55 -21.82
N PHE A 79 9.77 -3.38 -22.53
CA PHE A 79 10.76 -4.44 -22.73
C PHE A 79 11.35 -4.98 -21.41
N LYS A 80 11.27 -4.21 -20.31
CA LYS A 80 11.69 -4.65 -18.97
C LYS A 80 10.97 -5.92 -18.49
N PHE A 81 9.77 -6.16 -18.99
CA PHE A 81 8.96 -7.34 -18.70
C PHE A 81 9.34 -8.57 -19.54
N GLY A 82 10.26 -8.45 -20.48
CA GLY A 82 10.61 -9.54 -21.40
C GLY A 82 9.55 -9.80 -22.49
N VAL A 83 8.24 -9.80 -22.15
CA VAL A 83 7.12 -9.88 -23.11
C VAL A 83 6.01 -8.91 -22.72
N TYR A 84 5.44 -8.19 -23.68
CA TYR A 84 4.32 -7.25 -23.47
C TYR A 84 3.40 -7.19 -24.70
N TYR A 85 2.19 -6.65 -24.53
CA TYR A 85 1.25 -6.40 -25.63
C TYR A 85 1.12 -4.90 -25.89
N GLY A 86 1.54 -4.43 -27.06
CA GLY A 86 1.56 -2.99 -27.31
C GLY A 86 2.18 -2.59 -28.64
N VAL A 87 2.62 -1.33 -28.70
CA VAL A 87 3.22 -0.67 -29.86
C VAL A 87 4.68 -0.29 -29.58
N THR A 88 5.41 0.13 -30.61
CA THR A 88 6.73 0.77 -30.50
C THR A 88 6.74 2.07 -31.30
N LYS A 89 7.72 2.95 -31.05
CA LYS A 89 7.88 4.19 -31.83
C LYS A 89 7.95 3.94 -33.34
N SER A 90 8.52 2.81 -33.74
CA SER A 90 8.69 2.39 -35.14
C SER A 90 7.56 1.51 -35.68
N ASP A 91 6.62 1.05 -34.85
CA ASP A 91 5.54 0.14 -35.28
C ASP A 91 4.31 0.30 -34.37
N ASN A 92 3.30 0.98 -34.91
CA ASN A 92 2.05 1.30 -34.22
C ASN A 92 1.05 0.13 -34.18
N THR A 93 1.41 -1.05 -34.71
CA THR A 93 0.55 -2.23 -34.64
C THR A 93 0.52 -2.77 -33.22
N LYS A 94 -0.67 -2.91 -32.64
CA LYS A 94 -0.83 -3.49 -31.30
C LYS A 94 -0.70 -5.01 -31.38
N LYS A 95 0.43 -5.57 -30.93
CA LYS A 95 0.73 -7.01 -30.96
C LYS A 95 1.60 -7.43 -29.78
N TYR A 96 1.80 -8.74 -29.60
CA TYR A 96 2.81 -9.24 -28.66
C TYR A 96 4.21 -8.86 -29.14
N ARG A 97 5.01 -8.37 -28.20
CA ARG A 97 6.39 -7.94 -28.40
C ARG A 97 7.25 -8.55 -27.31
N PHE A 98 8.51 -8.79 -27.61
CA PHE A 98 9.41 -9.46 -26.70
C PHE A 98 10.84 -8.91 -26.81
N ALA A 99 11.59 -9.02 -25.73
CA ALA A 99 13.02 -8.76 -25.74
C ALA A 99 13.76 -9.98 -26.31
N ARG A 100 14.60 -9.78 -27.34
CA ARG A 100 15.28 -10.84 -28.09
C ARG A 100 16.13 -11.78 -27.23
N LYS A 101 16.63 -11.32 -26.09
CA LYS A 101 17.36 -12.16 -25.12
C LYS A 101 16.54 -13.32 -24.56
N PHE A 102 15.21 -13.29 -24.68
CA PHE A 102 14.33 -14.37 -24.23
C PHE A 102 13.90 -15.32 -25.36
N GLY A 103 14.17 -15.04 -26.63
CA GLY A 103 13.80 -15.93 -27.73
C GLY A 103 13.67 -15.22 -29.06
N SER A 104 13.29 -15.97 -30.10
CA SER A 104 13.06 -15.47 -31.46
C SER A 104 11.58 -15.20 -31.78
N GLU A 105 10.66 -15.65 -30.92
CA GLU A 105 9.23 -15.39 -31.01
C GLU A 105 8.58 -15.17 -29.63
N TYR A 106 7.39 -14.57 -29.58
CA TYR A 106 6.76 -14.15 -28.33
C TYR A 106 6.35 -15.32 -27.42
N LYS A 107 5.95 -16.48 -27.98
CA LYS A 107 5.57 -17.67 -27.20
C LYS A 107 6.78 -18.29 -26.53
N GLN A 108 7.86 -18.50 -27.29
CA GLN A 108 9.15 -18.94 -26.75
C GLN A 108 9.70 -17.94 -25.72
N ALA A 109 9.65 -16.64 -26.01
CA ALA A 109 10.07 -15.62 -25.08
C ALA A 109 9.31 -15.67 -23.76
N PHE A 110 7.99 -15.86 -23.81
CA PHE A 110 7.18 -16.01 -22.60
C PHE A 110 7.52 -17.27 -21.82
N HIS A 111 7.73 -18.40 -22.50
CA HIS A 111 8.18 -19.63 -21.85
C HIS A 111 9.49 -19.40 -21.07
N ASN A 112 10.47 -18.77 -21.70
CA ASN A 112 11.77 -18.48 -21.10
C ASN A 112 11.67 -17.47 -19.96
N VAL A 113 10.88 -16.40 -20.11
CA VAL A 113 10.61 -15.43 -19.04
C VAL A 113 9.95 -16.11 -17.83
N ARG A 114 8.98 -17.01 -18.04
CA ARG A 114 8.34 -17.75 -16.95
C ARG A 114 9.33 -18.68 -16.25
N LYS A 115 10.20 -19.36 -16.99
CA LYS A 115 11.29 -20.18 -16.41
C LYS A 115 12.25 -19.32 -15.57
N SER A 116 12.67 -18.17 -16.09
CA SER A 116 13.52 -17.21 -15.36
C SER A 116 12.83 -16.64 -14.12
N LEU A 117 11.53 -16.40 -14.16
CA LEU A 117 10.74 -15.93 -13.02
C LEU A 117 10.68 -16.97 -11.91
N LEU A 118 10.43 -18.24 -12.24
CA LEU A 118 10.41 -19.32 -11.24
C LEU A 118 11.80 -19.48 -10.60
N LYS A 119 12.86 -19.53 -11.43
CA LYS A 119 14.23 -19.59 -10.94
C LYS A 119 14.59 -18.40 -10.04
N LEU A 120 14.18 -17.19 -10.41
CA LEU A 120 14.40 -15.98 -9.59
C LEU A 120 13.80 -16.15 -8.18
N LEU A 121 12.62 -16.72 -8.07
CA LEU A 121 11.94 -16.90 -6.79
C LEU A 121 12.57 -18.01 -5.95
N ASP A 122 13.07 -19.08 -6.57
CA ASP A 122 13.82 -20.13 -5.90
C ASP A 122 15.15 -19.58 -5.37
N ASP A 123 15.91 -18.87 -6.21
CA ASP A 123 17.20 -18.27 -5.85
C ASP A 123 17.03 -17.19 -4.76
N ALA A 124 15.93 -16.42 -4.80
CA ALA A 124 15.61 -15.44 -3.76
C ALA A 124 15.29 -16.10 -2.42
N LYS A 125 14.57 -17.22 -2.41
CA LYS A 125 14.29 -17.96 -1.18
C LYS A 125 15.57 -18.50 -0.52
N SER A 126 16.54 -18.94 -1.32
CA SER A 126 17.83 -19.47 -0.85
C SER A 126 18.90 -18.41 -0.63
N LYS A 127 18.58 -17.11 -0.77
CA LYS A 127 19.56 -16.00 -0.73
C LYS A 127 20.75 -16.18 -1.69
N SER A 128 20.49 -16.78 -2.85
CA SER A 128 21.48 -17.04 -3.91
C SER A 128 21.77 -15.77 -4.72
N PHE A 129 22.39 -14.76 -4.08
CA PHE A 129 22.49 -13.39 -4.59
C PHE A 129 23.13 -13.28 -5.97
N GLN A 130 24.20 -14.03 -6.24
CA GLN A 130 24.84 -14.04 -7.55
C GLN A 130 23.87 -14.53 -8.63
N GLN A 131 23.12 -15.61 -8.37
CA GLN A 131 22.16 -16.17 -9.31
C GLN A 131 20.95 -15.25 -9.53
N ILE A 132 20.53 -14.51 -8.50
CA ILE A 132 19.49 -13.47 -8.61
C ILE A 132 19.95 -12.35 -9.55
N ASP A 133 21.17 -11.85 -9.37
CA ASP A 133 21.72 -10.75 -10.16
C ASP A 133 22.01 -11.17 -11.62
N GLU A 134 22.49 -12.40 -11.85
CA GLU A 134 22.70 -12.98 -13.19
C GLU A 134 21.39 -13.30 -13.93
N ASN A 135 20.25 -13.35 -13.22
CA ASN A 135 18.95 -13.63 -13.83
C ASN A 135 18.64 -12.63 -14.98
N PRO A 136 18.17 -13.08 -16.15
CA PRO A 136 17.99 -12.20 -17.31
C PRO A 136 16.84 -11.19 -17.18
N ILE A 137 15.97 -11.31 -16.17
CA ILE A 137 14.91 -10.32 -15.88
C ILE A 137 15.54 -8.95 -15.57
N SER A 138 14.91 -7.85 -16.01
CA SER A 138 15.46 -6.50 -15.77
C SER A 138 15.59 -6.18 -14.26
N GLN A 139 16.58 -5.38 -13.90
CA GLN A 139 16.94 -5.14 -12.50
C GLN A 139 15.78 -4.59 -11.64
N MET A 140 15.14 -3.50 -12.08
CA MET A 140 14.01 -2.93 -11.34
C MET A 140 12.84 -3.91 -11.19
N PHE A 141 12.62 -4.75 -12.19
CA PHE A 141 11.53 -5.72 -12.18
C PHE A 141 11.84 -6.89 -11.24
N LYS A 142 13.05 -7.46 -11.30
CA LYS A 142 13.44 -8.55 -10.39
C LYS A 142 13.46 -8.08 -8.93
N ALA A 143 14.02 -6.90 -8.65
CA ALA A 143 14.12 -6.34 -7.29
C ALA A 143 12.72 -6.11 -6.68
N LYS A 144 11.76 -5.65 -7.50
CA LYS A 144 10.38 -5.51 -7.08
C LYS A 144 9.69 -6.86 -6.84
N ILE A 145 9.88 -7.83 -7.74
CA ILE A 145 9.28 -9.16 -7.60
C ILE A 145 9.74 -9.83 -6.30
N ILE A 146 11.05 -9.87 -6.04
CA ILE A 146 11.58 -10.57 -4.85
C ILE A 146 11.18 -9.86 -3.56
N SER A 147 11.10 -8.52 -3.54
CA SER A 147 10.61 -7.79 -2.35
C SER A 147 9.10 -7.93 -2.13
N LEU A 148 8.31 -8.22 -3.17
CA LEU A 148 6.89 -8.53 -3.02
C LEU A 148 6.67 -9.93 -2.44
N TYR A 149 7.45 -10.93 -2.86
CA TYR A 149 7.28 -12.30 -2.37
C TYR A 149 8.00 -12.57 -1.04
N TYR A 150 9.16 -11.96 -0.82
CA TYR A 150 10.03 -12.20 0.34
C TYR A 150 10.41 -10.88 1.02
N PRO A 151 9.44 -10.09 1.56
CA PRO A 151 9.69 -8.80 2.19
C PRO A 151 10.61 -8.90 3.43
N GLU A 152 10.65 -10.04 4.09
CA GLU A 152 11.55 -10.35 5.21
C GLU A 152 13.01 -10.53 4.78
N LEU A 153 13.26 -10.73 3.49
CA LEU A 153 14.61 -10.90 2.93
C LEU A 153 15.05 -9.72 2.08
N TYR A 154 14.13 -9.01 1.42
CA TYR A 154 14.48 -7.98 0.45
C TYR A 154 13.67 -6.70 0.65
N ILE A 155 14.36 -5.57 0.86
CA ILE A 155 13.72 -4.26 0.92
C ILE A 155 13.11 -3.86 -0.42
N ASN A 156 12.03 -3.10 -0.39
CA ASN A 156 11.27 -2.59 -1.54
C ASN A 156 11.95 -1.41 -2.26
N ILE A 157 13.27 -1.49 -2.47
CA ILE A 157 14.06 -0.54 -3.27
C ILE A 157 14.50 -1.25 -4.55
N CYS A 158 14.14 -0.68 -5.70
CA CYS A 158 14.32 -1.34 -7.00
C CYS A 158 15.40 -0.71 -7.89
N SER A 159 15.90 0.46 -7.53
CA SER A 159 16.96 1.16 -8.27
C SER A 159 18.31 0.59 -7.85
N GLU A 160 19.10 0.09 -8.81
CA GLU A 160 20.47 -0.35 -8.56
C GLU A 160 21.34 0.78 -8.05
N GLU A 161 21.26 1.95 -8.69
CA GLU A 161 21.98 3.16 -8.30
C GLU A 161 21.72 3.51 -6.84
N HIS A 162 20.45 3.58 -6.42
CA HIS A 162 20.12 3.91 -5.03
C HIS A 162 20.54 2.81 -4.05
N LEU A 163 20.47 1.53 -4.44
CA LEU A 163 20.93 0.44 -3.58
C LEU A 163 22.44 0.53 -3.33
N ARG A 164 23.22 0.82 -4.38
CA ARG A 164 24.68 1.03 -4.26
C ARG A 164 25.00 2.28 -3.44
N GLU A 165 24.30 3.39 -3.70
CA GLU A 165 24.48 4.63 -2.92
C GLU A 165 24.17 4.42 -1.43
N LEU A 166 23.03 3.79 -1.12
CA LEU A 166 22.66 3.47 0.26
C LEU A 166 23.66 2.51 0.90
N ALA A 167 24.11 1.48 0.18
CA ALA A 167 25.11 0.56 0.69
C ALA A 167 26.42 1.27 1.06
N HIS A 168 26.88 2.18 0.19
CA HIS A 168 28.06 3.00 0.45
C HIS A 168 27.86 3.90 1.69
N LEU A 169 26.72 4.62 1.77
CA LEU A 169 26.39 5.49 2.89
C LEU A 169 26.19 4.75 4.22
N LYS A 170 25.82 3.47 4.16
CA LYS A 170 25.71 2.56 5.32
C LYS A 170 27.03 1.88 5.68
N GLY A 171 28.08 2.04 4.87
CA GLY A 171 29.37 1.39 5.06
C GLY A 171 29.31 -0.13 4.88
N PHE A 172 28.41 -0.63 4.03
CA PHE A 172 28.40 -2.04 3.63
C PHE A 172 29.59 -2.35 2.71
N PRO A 173 30.03 -3.62 2.61
CA PRO A 173 31.11 -3.99 1.71
C PRO A 173 30.81 -3.62 0.25
N ASP A 174 31.81 -3.06 -0.43
CA ASP A 174 31.72 -2.72 -1.85
C ASP A 174 31.75 -3.98 -2.74
N GLY A 175 31.26 -3.85 -3.98
CA GLY A 175 31.34 -4.90 -4.99
C GLY A 175 30.36 -6.07 -4.82
N LEU A 176 29.41 -5.97 -3.89
CA LEU A 176 28.38 -6.99 -3.70
C LEU A 176 27.28 -6.90 -4.78
N CYS A 177 26.58 -8.02 -4.95
CA CYS A 177 25.36 -8.10 -5.74
C CYS A 177 24.30 -7.12 -5.23
N THR A 178 23.51 -6.59 -6.14
CA THR A 178 22.45 -5.62 -5.82
C THR A 178 21.36 -6.25 -4.95
N SER A 179 21.03 -7.51 -5.19
CA SER A 179 20.11 -8.27 -4.33
C SER A 179 20.67 -8.51 -2.92
N HIS A 180 21.99 -8.58 -2.75
CA HIS A 180 22.64 -8.66 -1.45
C HIS A 180 22.47 -7.34 -0.68
N TYR A 181 22.61 -6.19 -1.35
CA TYR A 181 22.31 -4.89 -0.73
C TYR A 181 20.85 -4.75 -0.29
N GLN A 182 19.89 -5.30 -1.06
CA GLN A 182 18.50 -5.36 -0.61
C GLN A 182 18.33 -6.15 0.69
N ASN A 183 19.12 -7.21 0.88
CA ASN A 183 19.09 -8.05 2.08
C ASN A 183 19.79 -7.39 3.26
N LEU A 184 20.98 -6.82 3.06
CA LEU A 184 21.72 -6.10 4.10
C LEU A 184 20.91 -4.91 4.65
N LEU A 185 20.14 -4.21 3.83
CA LEU A 185 19.25 -3.15 4.32
C LEU A 185 18.11 -3.67 5.21
N ILE A 186 17.65 -4.91 5.02
CA ILE A 186 16.69 -5.54 5.93
C ILE A 186 17.38 -5.95 7.23
N GLU A 187 18.58 -6.50 7.17
CA GLU A 187 19.37 -6.87 8.34
C GLU A 187 19.69 -5.64 9.19
N ASP A 188 20.18 -4.56 8.58
CA ASP A 188 20.43 -3.26 9.22
C ASP A 188 19.17 -2.67 9.88
N ARG A 189 18.00 -2.79 9.24
CA ARG A 189 16.73 -2.40 9.87
C ARG A 189 16.45 -3.23 11.13
N ASN A 190 16.60 -4.55 11.02
CA ASN A 190 16.23 -5.51 12.06
C ASN A 190 17.18 -5.45 13.27
N GLU A 191 18.47 -5.16 13.05
CA GLU A 191 19.48 -4.99 14.11
C GLU A 191 19.29 -3.69 14.90
N ASN A 192 18.65 -2.68 14.32
CA ASN A 192 18.42 -1.40 14.99
C ASN A 192 17.16 -1.44 15.86
N THR A 193 17.30 -1.15 17.16
CA THR A 193 16.21 -1.23 18.14
C THR A 193 15.01 -0.34 17.83
N GLU A 194 15.20 0.81 17.17
CA GLU A 194 14.13 1.74 16.87
C GLU A 194 13.38 1.39 15.58
N SER A 195 14.07 0.82 14.59
CA SER A 195 13.50 0.48 13.29
C SER A 195 13.17 -0.99 13.09
N SER A 196 13.58 -1.89 14.00
CA SER A 196 13.32 -3.34 13.88
C SER A 196 11.85 -3.69 13.74
N SER A 197 10.97 -2.89 14.35
CA SER A 197 9.51 -3.02 14.24
C SER A 197 8.92 -2.32 13.01
N TRP A 198 9.72 -1.61 12.21
CA TRP A 198 9.20 -0.82 11.09
C TRP A 198 8.92 -1.69 9.87
N SER A 199 7.81 -1.38 9.21
CA SER A 199 7.49 -1.94 7.90
C SER A 199 8.55 -1.57 6.85
N ASN A 200 8.72 -2.41 5.82
CA ASN A 200 9.63 -2.09 4.70
C ASN A 200 9.26 -0.75 4.04
N PRO A 201 7.97 -0.45 3.75
CA PRO A 201 7.57 0.86 3.23
C PRO A 201 7.97 2.04 4.12
N LYS A 202 7.88 1.90 5.45
CA LYS A 202 8.32 2.93 6.40
C LYS A 202 9.83 3.11 6.34
N TYR A 203 10.58 2.03 6.40
CA TYR A 203 12.04 2.07 6.37
C TYR A 203 12.59 2.58 5.04
N MET A 204 12.07 2.10 3.92
CA MET A 204 12.39 2.63 2.59
C MET A 204 12.12 4.13 2.49
N LYS A 205 10.98 4.63 3.00
CA LYS A 205 10.66 6.07 2.96
C LYS A 205 11.63 6.89 3.83
N TYR A 206 12.05 6.36 4.98
CA TYR A 206 13.11 6.95 5.80
C TYR A 206 14.43 7.07 5.04
N LEU A 207 14.93 5.96 4.47
CA LEU A 207 16.17 5.92 3.72
C LEU A 207 16.16 6.94 2.57
N TYR A 208 15.04 7.03 1.83
CA TYR A 208 14.88 8.01 0.77
C TYR A 208 14.86 9.46 1.28
N LYS A 209 14.13 9.76 2.36
CA LYS A 209 14.11 11.12 2.92
C LYS A 209 15.48 11.53 3.46
N LYS A 210 16.17 10.61 4.12
CA LYS A 210 17.46 10.89 4.75
C LYS A 210 18.60 10.99 3.75
N TYR A 211 18.77 9.99 2.90
CA TYR A 211 19.99 9.82 2.11
C TYR A 211 19.84 10.31 0.68
N ILE A 212 18.76 9.91 0.01
CA ILE A 212 18.57 10.16 -1.43
C ILE A 212 18.06 11.59 -1.69
N ARG A 213 16.98 11.98 -1.01
CA ARG A 213 16.35 13.30 -1.19
C ARG A 213 16.91 14.35 -0.25
N LYS A 214 17.45 13.94 0.90
CA LYS A 214 17.98 14.82 1.95
C LYS A 214 16.93 15.83 2.46
N THR A 215 15.69 15.36 2.59
CA THR A 215 14.49 16.10 3.02
C THR A 215 13.96 15.61 4.38
N LEU A 216 14.80 15.00 5.22
CA LEU A 216 14.35 14.42 6.49
C LEU A 216 13.77 15.47 7.44
N TYR A 217 14.38 16.65 7.48
CA TYR A 217 14.01 17.78 8.35
C TYR A 217 13.22 18.87 7.64
N SER A 218 12.81 18.66 6.39
CA SER A 218 11.97 19.63 5.68
C SER A 218 10.52 19.47 6.11
N ASP A 219 9.87 20.57 6.47
CA ASP A 219 8.44 20.62 6.76
C ASP A 219 7.63 20.37 5.48
N GLU A 220 7.40 19.10 5.14
CA GLU A 220 6.32 18.75 4.23
C GLU A 220 5.01 19.10 4.96
N LYS A 221 4.44 20.27 4.67
CA LYS A 221 3.14 20.70 5.20
C LYS A 221 2.12 19.57 4.98
N MET A 222 1.74 18.88 6.05
CA MET A 222 0.58 18.00 6.05
C MET A 222 -0.65 18.87 5.78
N ALA A 223 -1.24 18.73 4.60
CA ALA A 223 -2.42 19.50 4.22
C ALA A 223 -3.69 18.87 4.82
N PHE A 224 -3.88 19.08 6.12
CA PHE A 224 -5.21 19.19 6.72
C PHE A 224 -5.26 20.56 7.40
N ARG A 225 -6.03 21.48 6.83
CA ARG A 225 -6.27 22.81 7.39
C ARG A 225 -7.73 22.92 7.76
N LYS A 226 -8.02 23.72 8.79
CA LYS A 226 -9.39 24.04 9.20
C LYS A 226 -10.13 24.69 8.03
N PRO A 227 -11.35 24.24 7.69
CA PRO A 227 -12.15 24.90 6.66
C PRO A 227 -12.60 26.31 7.10
N ASN A 228 -12.77 27.21 6.14
CA ASN A 228 -13.41 28.51 6.36
C ASN A 228 -14.95 28.38 6.35
N LYS A 229 -15.64 29.27 7.08
CA LYS A 229 -17.08 29.21 7.40
C LYS A 229 -18.04 29.43 6.20
N LYS A 230 -19.22 28.79 6.32
CA LYS A 230 -20.34 28.39 5.41
C LYS A 230 -20.94 29.36 4.35
N SER A 231 -21.67 28.73 3.42
CA SER A 231 -23.11 29.03 3.15
C SER A 231 -23.92 27.73 3.08
N GLU A 232 -25.14 27.70 3.65
CA GLU A 232 -26.06 26.55 3.68
C GLU A 232 -27.07 26.62 2.52
N LYS A 233 -27.36 25.46 1.92
CA LYS A 233 -28.53 25.28 1.05
C LYS A 233 -29.32 24.07 1.51
N GLU A 234 -30.64 24.21 1.40
CA GLU A 234 -31.65 23.19 1.63
C GLU A 234 -31.47 22.00 0.68
N VAL A 235 -31.64 20.79 1.19
CA VAL A 235 -31.39 19.55 0.44
C VAL A 235 -32.53 18.56 0.67
N ASP A 236 -33.00 17.93 -0.39
CA ASP A 236 -34.02 16.89 -0.38
C ASP A 236 -33.51 15.62 0.32
N PHE A 237 -34.16 15.23 1.43
CA PHE A 237 -33.70 14.20 2.35
C PHE A 237 -33.99 12.76 1.89
N ALA A 238 -34.96 12.54 1.01
CA ALA A 238 -35.42 11.18 0.70
C ALA A 238 -34.53 10.46 -0.33
N GLU A 239 -34.13 11.14 -1.40
CA GLU A 239 -33.22 10.58 -2.41
C GLU A 239 -31.79 10.41 -1.86
N ILE A 240 -31.40 11.30 -0.93
CA ILE A 240 -30.11 11.26 -0.25
C ILE A 240 -29.95 10.04 0.64
N GLN A 241 -31.00 9.59 1.33
CA GLN A 241 -30.87 8.49 2.26
C GLN A 241 -30.60 7.16 1.54
N LYS A 242 -31.29 6.89 0.42
CA LYS A 242 -31.06 5.68 -0.37
C LYS A 242 -29.65 5.61 -0.96
N VAL A 243 -29.15 6.73 -1.49
CA VAL A 243 -27.77 6.84 -2.00
C VAL A 243 -26.76 6.66 -0.87
N ARG A 244 -27.04 7.19 0.33
CA ARG A 244 -26.19 7.00 1.51
C ARG A 244 -26.14 5.55 1.97
N ASP A 245 -27.27 4.85 1.99
CA ASP A 245 -27.32 3.44 2.40
C ASP A 245 -26.55 2.55 1.41
N GLU A 246 -26.69 2.81 0.11
CA GLU A 246 -25.91 2.11 -0.93
C GLU A 246 -24.41 2.40 -0.80
N LEU A 247 -24.04 3.66 -0.59
CA LEU A 247 -22.64 4.05 -0.34
C LEU A 247 -22.07 3.41 0.92
N GLY A 248 -22.86 3.33 2.00
CA GLY A 248 -22.47 2.67 3.25
C GLY A 248 -22.12 1.21 3.01
N LYS A 249 -23.05 0.45 2.44
CA LYS A 249 -22.83 -0.97 2.14
C LYS A 249 -21.64 -1.21 1.20
N ARG A 250 -21.52 -0.42 0.12
CA ARG A 250 -20.37 -0.52 -0.80
C ARG A 250 -19.05 -0.19 -0.10
N SER A 251 -19.06 0.74 0.85
CA SER A 251 -17.89 1.08 1.65
C SER A 251 -17.49 -0.07 2.56
N GLU A 252 -18.45 -0.69 3.26
CA GLU A 252 -18.22 -1.83 4.15
C GLU A 252 -17.63 -3.03 3.39
N ASP A 253 -18.23 -3.41 2.27
CA ASP A 253 -17.76 -4.53 1.43
C ASP A 253 -16.34 -4.27 0.92
N TYR A 254 -16.09 -3.06 0.41
CA TYR A 254 -14.78 -2.64 -0.07
C TYR A 254 -13.72 -2.65 1.04
N VAL A 255 -14.04 -2.11 2.22
CA VAL A 255 -13.12 -2.07 3.36
C VAL A 255 -12.80 -3.46 3.88
N LEU A 256 -13.78 -4.36 3.96
CA LEU A 256 -13.55 -5.73 4.41
C LEU A 256 -12.54 -6.46 3.51
N GLU A 257 -12.70 -6.37 2.19
CA GLU A 257 -11.75 -6.98 1.25
C GLU A 257 -10.38 -6.30 1.30
N TRP A 258 -10.36 -4.97 1.37
CA TRP A 258 -9.12 -4.20 1.50
C TRP A 258 -8.34 -4.59 2.77
N GLU A 259 -9.04 -4.78 3.88
CA GLU A 259 -8.45 -5.11 5.18
C GLU A 259 -7.94 -6.54 5.23
N ARG A 260 -8.66 -7.50 4.63
CA ARG A 260 -8.15 -8.85 4.40
C ARG A 260 -6.85 -8.82 3.61
N ASN A 261 -6.83 -8.05 2.52
CA ASN A 261 -5.63 -7.87 1.72
C ASN A 261 -4.49 -7.23 2.52
N ARG A 262 -4.77 -6.28 3.43
CA ARG A 262 -3.74 -5.72 4.32
C ARG A 262 -3.12 -6.80 5.21
N LEU A 263 -3.95 -7.63 5.85
CA LEU A 263 -3.51 -8.71 6.73
C LEU A 263 -2.73 -9.80 5.97
N ILE A 264 -3.18 -10.19 4.79
CA ILE A 264 -2.43 -11.10 3.91
C ILE A 264 -1.10 -10.46 3.50
N GLY A 265 -1.10 -9.16 3.21
CA GLY A 265 0.08 -8.40 2.82
C GLY A 265 1.13 -8.20 3.91
N ILE A 266 0.77 -8.34 5.19
CA ILE A 266 1.73 -8.41 6.31
C ILE A 266 2.04 -9.86 6.73
N ASP A 267 1.69 -10.83 5.87
CA ASP A 267 1.88 -12.27 6.07
C ASP A 267 1.11 -12.85 7.27
N CYS A 268 0.01 -12.21 7.68
CA CYS A 268 -0.91 -12.66 8.74
C CYS A 268 -2.23 -13.19 8.19
N SER A 269 -2.18 -14.16 7.26
CA SER A 269 -3.37 -14.71 6.59
C SER A 269 -4.38 -15.31 7.58
N ASP A 270 -3.92 -15.89 8.69
CA ASP A 270 -4.80 -16.43 9.73
C ASP A 270 -5.62 -15.34 10.42
N LEU A 271 -5.03 -14.15 10.63
CA LEU A 271 -5.75 -13.00 11.17
C LEU A 271 -6.80 -12.48 10.17
N ALA A 272 -6.54 -12.57 8.86
CA ALA A 272 -7.50 -12.16 7.84
C ALA A 272 -8.81 -12.97 7.90
N ASN A 273 -8.72 -14.24 8.29
CA ASN A 273 -9.88 -15.12 8.50
C ASN A 273 -10.60 -14.87 9.85
N ARG A 274 -9.95 -14.14 10.77
CA ARG A 274 -10.47 -13.84 12.11
C ARG A 274 -11.15 -12.48 12.21
N ILE A 275 -11.20 -11.69 11.13
CA ILE A 275 -11.91 -10.40 11.13
C ILE A 275 -13.37 -10.64 11.54
N ILE A 276 -13.84 -9.94 12.57
CA ILE A 276 -15.23 -10.04 13.03
C ILE A 276 -16.02 -8.89 12.41
N ASN A 277 -17.04 -9.23 11.61
CA ASN A 277 -17.99 -8.28 11.04
C ASN A 277 -19.07 -7.93 12.09
N ARG A 278 -19.20 -6.63 12.38
CA ARG A 278 -20.15 -6.06 13.35
C ARG A 278 -21.09 -5.03 12.70
N THR A 279 -21.13 -4.90 11.38
CA THR A 279 -21.94 -3.88 10.67
C THR A 279 -23.45 -4.00 10.97
N LYS A 280 -23.92 -5.20 11.33
CA LYS A 280 -25.31 -5.45 11.76
C LYS A 280 -25.59 -5.16 13.24
N ASN A 281 -24.59 -4.79 14.04
CA ASN A 281 -24.74 -4.54 15.48
C ASN A 281 -24.11 -3.20 15.89
N PRO A 282 -24.84 -2.07 15.72
CA PRO A 282 -24.35 -0.73 16.02
C PRO A 282 -23.92 -0.50 17.47
N LYS A 283 -24.32 -1.39 18.41
CA LYS A 283 -23.99 -1.25 19.84
C LYS A 283 -22.49 -1.30 20.12
N TYR A 284 -21.70 -1.92 19.25
CA TYR A 284 -20.25 -1.96 19.40
C TYR A 284 -19.56 -0.64 19.07
N GLY A 285 -20.22 0.24 18.30
CA GLY A 285 -19.66 1.54 17.90
C GLY A 285 -18.53 1.45 16.88
N TYR A 286 -18.42 0.33 16.17
CA TYR A 286 -17.51 0.13 15.02
C TYR A 286 -17.98 -1.04 14.13
N ASP A 287 -17.56 -1.03 12.87
CA ASP A 287 -17.98 -1.98 11.82
C ASP A 287 -17.20 -3.30 11.82
N PHE A 288 -15.88 -3.25 12.01
CA PHE A 288 -15.03 -4.45 12.00
C PHE A 288 -14.03 -4.47 13.15
N LEU A 289 -13.87 -5.65 13.78
CA LEU A 289 -12.70 -5.93 14.61
C LEU A 289 -11.67 -6.66 13.74
N SER A 290 -10.54 -6.00 13.53
CA SER A 290 -9.36 -6.52 12.85
C SER A 290 -8.15 -6.49 13.79
N TYR A 291 -6.95 -6.75 13.28
CA TYR A 291 -5.75 -6.96 14.08
C TYR A 291 -4.50 -6.30 13.48
N GLU A 292 -3.58 -5.85 14.31
CA GLU A 292 -2.21 -5.53 13.91
C GLU A 292 -1.37 -6.82 13.76
N SER A 293 -0.14 -6.71 13.22
CA SER A 293 0.76 -7.87 13.04
C SER A 293 1.13 -8.55 14.36
N ASP A 294 1.11 -7.81 15.48
CA ASP A 294 1.35 -8.33 16.83
C ASP A 294 0.08 -8.87 17.51
N GLY A 295 -1.04 -8.89 16.78
CA GLY A 295 -2.32 -9.39 17.26
C GLY A 295 -3.14 -8.39 18.08
N LYS A 296 -2.66 -7.15 18.29
CA LYS A 296 -3.46 -6.11 18.95
C LYS A 296 -4.70 -5.76 18.14
N ASP A 297 -5.76 -5.41 18.84
CA ASP A 297 -7.03 -5.04 18.24
C ASP A 297 -6.91 -3.75 17.41
N ARG A 298 -7.48 -3.80 16.20
CA ARG A 298 -7.75 -2.67 15.32
C ARG A 298 -9.26 -2.57 15.14
N LEU A 299 -9.87 -1.59 15.79
CA LEU A 299 -11.31 -1.28 15.66
C LEU A 299 -11.49 -0.41 14.42
N ILE A 300 -12.30 -0.84 13.46
CA ILE A 300 -12.47 -0.15 12.17
C ILE A 300 -13.89 0.38 12.06
N GLU A 301 -13.99 1.68 11.83
CA GLU A 301 -15.21 2.39 11.48
C GLU A 301 -15.13 2.87 10.04
N VAL A 302 -16.13 2.51 9.24
CA VAL A 302 -16.18 2.79 7.80
C VAL A 302 -17.04 4.00 7.51
N LYS A 303 -16.49 4.96 6.77
CA LYS A 303 -17.20 6.19 6.41
C LYS A 303 -17.07 6.48 4.92
N SER A 304 -18.18 6.65 4.23
CA SER A 304 -18.16 7.32 2.92
C SER A 304 -17.95 8.82 3.15
N ILE A 305 -16.95 9.43 2.49
CA ILE A 305 -16.67 10.87 2.64
C ILE A 305 -17.30 11.69 1.52
N ALA A 306 -17.94 12.79 1.87
CA ALA A 306 -18.49 13.75 0.93
C ALA A 306 -17.57 14.96 0.79
N LYS A 307 -17.26 15.36 -0.45
CA LYS A 307 -16.47 16.56 -0.73
C LYS A 307 -17.30 17.81 -0.42
N LEU A 308 -16.72 18.72 0.36
CA LEU A 308 -17.26 20.06 0.57
C LEU A 308 -16.74 20.99 -0.53
N LYS A 309 -17.60 21.87 -1.06
CA LYS A 309 -17.16 22.93 -1.97
C LYS A 309 -16.50 24.02 -1.12
N ALA A 310 -15.17 23.97 -1.01
CA ALA A 310 -14.36 25.04 -0.45
C ALA A 310 -13.48 25.64 -1.55
N ASN A 311 -13.18 26.93 -1.44
CA ASN A 311 -12.48 27.76 -2.43
C ASN A 311 -11.10 27.21 -2.83
N GLY A 312 -11.06 26.24 -3.73
CA GLY A 312 -9.82 25.64 -4.27
C GLY A 312 -9.17 24.53 -3.44
N GLU A 313 -9.64 24.26 -2.21
CA GLU A 313 -9.12 23.21 -1.34
C GLU A 313 -10.06 21.99 -1.27
N GLU A 314 -9.51 20.77 -1.28
CA GLU A 314 -10.30 19.54 -1.08
C GLU A 314 -10.60 19.32 0.41
N THR A 315 -11.74 19.82 0.88
CA THR A 315 -12.26 19.52 2.22
C THR A 315 -13.30 18.39 2.13
N PHE A 316 -13.35 17.52 3.14
CA PHE A 316 -14.28 16.40 3.20
C PHE A 316 -15.06 16.40 4.53
N ARG A 317 -16.25 15.80 4.52
CA ARG A 317 -17.05 15.53 5.72
C ARG A 317 -17.57 14.10 5.76
N PHE A 318 -17.82 13.61 6.96
CA PHE A 318 -18.63 12.43 7.26
C PHE A 318 -19.34 12.66 8.61
N PHE A 319 -20.23 11.74 9.00
CA PHE A 319 -20.99 11.83 10.24
C PHE A 319 -20.63 10.70 11.19
N LEU A 320 -20.71 10.97 12.49
CA LEU A 320 -20.53 9.98 13.56
C LEU A 320 -21.81 9.87 14.38
N SER A 321 -22.16 8.65 14.77
CA SER A 321 -23.13 8.44 15.84
C SER A 321 -22.49 8.73 17.21
N GLU A 322 -23.32 9.01 18.22
CA GLU A 322 -22.85 9.23 19.59
C GLU A 322 -22.04 8.03 20.12
N ASN A 323 -22.45 6.82 19.77
CA ASN A 323 -21.76 5.60 20.19
C ASN A 323 -20.39 5.46 19.52
N GLU A 324 -20.31 5.67 18.19
CA GLU A 324 -19.02 5.67 17.47
C GLU A 324 -18.06 6.71 18.03
N LYS A 325 -18.56 7.93 18.27
CA LYS A 325 -17.77 9.01 18.87
C LYS A 325 -17.23 8.57 20.24
N SER A 326 -18.11 8.11 21.14
CA SER A 326 -17.73 7.68 22.48
C SER A 326 -16.67 6.56 22.47
N ILE A 327 -16.87 5.52 21.65
CA ILE A 327 -15.91 4.40 21.55
C ILE A 327 -14.59 4.86 20.92
N SER A 328 -14.62 5.72 19.90
CA SER A 328 -13.40 6.25 19.27
C SER A 328 -12.57 7.12 20.22
N GLU A 329 -13.22 7.87 21.13
CA GLU A 329 -12.57 8.66 22.17
C GLU A 329 -11.99 7.78 23.29
N GLN A 330 -12.61 6.64 23.57
CA GLN A 330 -12.09 5.67 24.54
C GLN A 330 -10.87 4.92 24.00
N PHE A 331 -10.84 4.58 22.71
CA PHE A 331 -9.81 3.73 22.09
C PHE A 331 -8.98 4.47 21.04
N LEU A 332 -8.54 5.70 21.33
CA LEU A 332 -7.92 6.63 20.36
C LEU A 332 -6.83 6.02 19.45
N ASP A 333 -5.98 5.15 20.00
CA ASP A 333 -4.83 4.58 19.27
C ASP A 333 -5.09 3.21 18.63
N SER A 334 -6.23 2.59 18.94
CA SER A 334 -6.69 1.32 18.37
C SER A 334 -7.93 1.47 17.48
N TYR A 335 -8.57 2.64 17.48
CA TYR A 335 -9.74 2.97 16.67
C TYR A 335 -9.33 3.69 15.39
N TYR A 336 -9.76 3.17 14.24
CA TYR A 336 -9.38 3.64 12.92
C TYR A 336 -10.61 4.00 12.09
N PHE A 337 -10.57 5.19 11.51
CA PHE A 337 -11.50 5.62 10.47
C PHE A 337 -10.98 5.20 9.09
N TYR A 338 -11.79 4.39 8.41
CA TYR A 338 -11.59 3.97 7.02
C TYR A 338 -12.54 4.76 6.13
N MET A 339 -12.02 5.85 5.57
CA MET A 339 -12.77 6.86 4.84
C MET A 339 -12.70 6.61 3.33
N VAL A 340 -13.82 6.18 2.74
CA VAL A 340 -13.92 5.79 1.33
C VAL A 340 -14.33 6.99 0.46
N LYS A 341 -13.52 7.31 -0.54
CA LYS A 341 -13.83 8.31 -1.58
C LYS A 341 -14.41 7.61 -2.81
N PHE A 342 -15.45 8.19 -3.37
CA PHE A 342 -16.16 7.66 -4.54
C PHE A 342 -16.02 8.57 -5.76
N ASP A 343 -16.12 7.97 -6.95
CA ASP A 343 -16.34 8.72 -8.19
C ASP A 343 -17.83 9.05 -8.40
N ASN A 344 -18.13 9.77 -9.50
CA ASN A 344 -19.51 10.13 -9.86
C ASN A 344 -20.39 8.92 -10.20
N LYS A 345 -19.82 7.73 -10.37
CA LYS A 345 -20.51 6.46 -10.66
C LYS A 345 -20.64 5.58 -9.40
N LEU A 346 -20.36 6.13 -8.23
CA LEU A 346 -20.38 5.44 -6.93
C LEU A 346 -19.42 4.24 -6.86
N ASN A 347 -18.30 4.29 -7.59
CA ASN A 347 -17.21 3.34 -7.42
C ASN A 347 -16.19 3.87 -6.39
N PRO A 348 -15.72 3.06 -5.44
CA PRO A 348 -14.60 3.42 -4.58
C PRO A 348 -13.36 3.73 -5.43
N ILE A 349 -12.73 4.88 -5.20
CA ILE A 349 -11.52 5.33 -5.93
C ILE A 349 -10.32 5.56 -5.02
N ASP A 350 -10.52 5.83 -3.73
CA ASP A 350 -9.45 5.95 -2.75
C ASP A 350 -9.96 5.60 -1.35
N LEU A 351 -9.03 5.25 -0.46
CA LEU A 351 -9.27 4.95 0.94
C LEU A 351 -8.30 5.77 1.80
N TYR A 352 -8.83 6.64 2.66
CA TYR A 352 -8.04 7.36 3.66
C TYR A 352 -8.17 6.64 4.99
N ILE A 353 -7.04 6.35 5.64
CA ILE A 353 -6.99 5.60 6.89
C ILE A 353 -6.35 6.48 7.94
N LYS A 354 -7.04 6.70 9.05
CA LYS A 354 -6.52 7.48 10.18
C LYS A 354 -6.94 6.87 11.50
N LYS A 355 -6.02 6.83 12.46
CA LYS A 355 -6.35 6.62 13.88
C LYS A 355 -7.20 7.78 14.38
N ALA A 356 -8.11 7.50 15.31
CA ALA A 356 -8.89 8.55 15.97
C ALA A 356 -7.96 9.61 16.62
N SER A 357 -6.89 9.19 17.29
CA SER A 357 -5.88 10.11 17.86
C SER A 357 -5.35 11.12 16.84
N LYS A 358 -5.03 10.66 15.62
CA LYS A 358 -4.47 11.51 14.56
C LYS A 358 -5.49 12.30 13.77
N LEU A 359 -6.70 11.77 13.62
CA LEU A 359 -7.77 12.51 12.96
C LEU A 359 -8.19 13.70 13.82
N TYR A 360 -8.39 13.48 15.13
CA TYR A 360 -8.90 14.49 16.05
C TYR A 360 -7.92 15.63 16.35
N GLU A 361 -6.61 15.41 16.17
CA GLU A 361 -5.61 16.50 16.22
C GLU A 361 -5.87 17.61 15.18
N ASN A 362 -6.50 17.27 14.04
CA ASN A 362 -6.60 18.18 12.89
C ASN A 362 -8.03 18.36 12.35
N ALA A 363 -9.00 17.57 12.83
CA ALA A 363 -10.39 17.64 12.41
C ALA A 363 -11.20 18.63 13.27
N GLU A 364 -12.22 19.24 12.67
CA GLU A 364 -13.27 19.96 13.39
C GLU A 364 -14.46 19.01 13.61
N ILE A 365 -14.94 18.95 14.85
CA ILE A 365 -16.09 18.12 15.24
C ILE A 365 -17.15 19.04 15.83
N GLU A 366 -18.32 19.07 15.22
CA GLU A 366 -19.48 19.81 15.69
C GLU A 366 -20.68 18.87 15.92
N PRO A 367 -21.52 19.11 16.94
CA PRO A 367 -22.77 18.38 17.10
C PRO A 367 -23.67 18.55 15.87
N CYS A 368 -24.26 17.45 15.37
CA CYS A 368 -25.08 17.48 14.15
C CYS A 368 -26.52 16.99 14.33
N ALA A 369 -26.82 16.26 15.41
CA ALA A 369 -28.15 15.74 15.70
C ALA A 369 -28.38 15.60 17.22
N TYR A 370 -29.62 15.82 17.65
CA TYR A 370 -30.05 15.61 19.03
C TYR A 370 -31.17 14.58 19.07
N LYS A 371 -31.10 13.63 20.01
CA LYS A 371 -32.16 12.63 20.24
C LYS A 371 -32.97 13.00 21.48
N VAL A 372 -34.25 13.30 21.29
CA VAL A 372 -35.20 13.52 22.39
C VAL A 372 -35.89 12.19 22.71
N ARG A 373 -36.03 11.86 24.01
CA ARG A 373 -36.79 10.71 24.49
C ARG A 373 -37.76 11.17 25.58
N PHE A 374 -38.98 10.66 25.55
CA PHE A 374 -40.00 10.93 26.56
C PHE A 374 -40.88 9.67 26.70
N SER A 375 -41.47 9.51 27.88
CA SER A 375 -42.52 8.52 28.11
C SER A 375 -43.86 9.26 28.14
N ILE A 376 -44.90 8.65 27.59
CA ILE A 376 -46.27 9.10 27.77
C ILE A 376 -46.89 8.13 28.79
N GLU A 377 -47.51 8.66 29.83
CA GLU A 377 -48.26 7.87 30.82
C GLU A 377 -49.52 7.25 30.23
#